data_AF-A0A956KUK8-F1
#
_entry.id   AF-A0A956KUK8-F1
#
_cell.length_a   1.000
_cell.length_b   1.000
_cell.length_c   1.000
_cell.angle_alpha   90.00
_cell.angle_beta   90.00
_cell.angle_gamma   90.00
#
_symmetry.space_group_name_H-M   'P 1'
#
loop_
_entity.id
_entity.type
_entity.pdbx_description
1 polymer ?
#
loop_
_entity_poly.entity_id
_entity_poly.type
_entity_poly.pdbx_seq_one_letter_code
_entity_poly.pdbx_strand_id
1 'polypeptide(L)'
;MVVDRDGGGDGVAGEGPADALLRRTLGEVAFELASSAEGRAAAVSVEIDPDEGVRLRVRSGHELRLFTEARADEVWIAWERTDPTRAGARVASGDLGPSATVDVDDLRQFVARWLGWRTQG
;
A
#
# COMPACT_ATOMS: atom_id res chain seq x y z
N MET A 1 -29.24 37.23 -12.42
CA MET A 1 -28.40 36.62 -11.37
C MET A 1 -28.28 35.15 -11.73
N VAL A 2 -27.24 34.81 -12.49
CA VAL A 2 -26.95 33.42 -12.88
C VAL A 2 -25.68 33.10 -12.11
N VAL A 3 -25.78 32.11 -11.22
CA VAL A 3 -24.67 31.65 -10.40
C VAL A 3 -23.63 31.00 -11.30
N ASP A 4 -22.44 31.58 -11.25
CA ASP A 4 -21.22 31.04 -11.81
C ASP A 4 -20.99 29.65 -11.19
N ARG A 5 -20.91 28.63 -12.04
CA ARG A 5 -20.54 27.27 -11.65
C ARG A 5 -19.46 26.82 -12.62
N ASP A 6 -18.34 27.53 -12.60
CA ASP A 6 -17.12 27.06 -13.23
C ASP A 6 -16.56 25.91 -12.39
N GLY A 7 -17.12 24.73 -12.65
CA GLY A 7 -16.48 23.46 -12.39
C GLY A 7 -15.47 23.23 -13.51
N GLY A 8 -14.21 23.42 -13.19
CA GLY A 8 -13.08 23.12 -14.07
C GLY A 8 -11.94 22.57 -13.23
N GLY A 9 -12.19 21.42 -12.59
CA GLY A 9 -11.17 20.66 -11.89
C GLY A 9 -10.14 20.12 -12.87
N ASP A 10 -9.15 20.93 -13.20
CA ASP A 10 -7.88 20.48 -13.77
C ASP A 10 -6.89 20.27 -12.62
N GLY A 11 -7.26 19.35 -11.72
CA GLY A 11 -6.32 18.78 -10.77
C GLY A 11 -5.54 17.71 -11.52
N VAL A 12 -4.54 18.12 -12.32
CA VAL A 12 -3.39 17.24 -12.50
C VAL A 12 -2.89 16.94 -11.10
N ALA A 13 -3.25 15.76 -10.57
CA ALA A 13 -2.76 15.26 -9.30
C ALA A 13 -1.26 15.02 -9.50
N GLY A 14 -0.49 16.12 -9.47
CA GLY A 14 0.96 16.08 -9.43
C GLY A 14 1.30 15.24 -8.22
N GLU A 15 2.04 14.16 -8.47
CA GLU A 15 2.55 13.24 -7.47
C GLU A 15 3.02 14.05 -6.26
N GLY A 16 2.26 13.97 -5.17
CA GLY A 16 2.60 14.71 -3.97
C GLY A 16 3.96 14.21 -3.47
N PRO A 17 4.78 15.05 -2.84
CA PRO A 17 6.05 14.62 -2.26
C PRO A 17 5.89 13.45 -1.27
N ALA A 18 4.70 13.32 -0.66
CA ALA A 18 4.34 12.19 0.19
C ALA A 18 4.14 10.87 -0.58
N ASP A 19 3.50 10.89 -1.76
CA ASP A 19 3.33 9.73 -2.63
C ASP A 19 4.68 9.23 -3.16
N ALA A 20 5.54 10.15 -3.60
CA ALA A 20 6.89 9.82 -4.07
C ALA A 20 7.75 9.19 -2.97
N LEU A 21 7.71 9.74 -1.75
CA LEU A 21 8.40 9.21 -0.58
C LEU A 21 7.85 7.84 -0.18
N LEU A 22 6.53 7.68 -0.15
CA LEU A 22 5.89 6.41 0.17
C LEU A 22 6.31 5.32 -0.81
N ARG A 23 6.21 5.58 -2.12
CA ARG A 23 6.58 4.59 -3.14
C ARG A 23 8.06 4.23 -3.07
N ARG A 24 8.93 5.20 -2.79
CA ARG A 24 10.36 4.93 -2.60
C ARG A 24 10.59 4.04 -1.38
N THR A 25 10.07 4.42 -0.21
CA THR A 25 10.26 3.69 1.04
C THR A 25 9.61 2.31 0.99
N LEU A 26 8.38 2.20 0.48
CA LEU A 26 7.69 0.92 0.31
C LEU A 26 8.34 0.06 -0.77
N GLY A 27 8.85 0.65 -1.84
CA GLY A 27 9.61 -0.06 -2.88
C GLY A 27 10.89 -0.67 -2.32
N GLU A 28 11.65 0.09 -1.52
CA GLU A 28 12.85 -0.40 -0.82
C GLU A 28 12.50 -1.54 0.16
N VAL A 29 11.49 -1.35 1.02
CA VAL A 29 11.05 -2.36 1.99
C VAL A 29 10.52 -3.63 1.31
N ALA A 30 9.72 -3.48 0.25
CA ALA A 30 9.16 -4.61 -0.48
C ALA A 30 10.25 -5.40 -1.22
N PHE A 31 11.26 -4.71 -1.79
CA PHE A 31 12.41 -5.37 -2.40
C PHE A 31 13.24 -6.15 -1.37
N GLU A 32 13.55 -5.54 -0.22
CA GLU A 32 14.25 -6.20 0.89
C GLU A 32 13.50 -7.47 1.33
N LEU A 33 12.18 -7.35 1.53
CA LEU A 33 11.34 -8.48 1.93
C LEU A 33 11.32 -9.59 0.88
N ALA A 34 11.16 -9.27 -0.40
CA ALA A 34 11.18 -10.26 -1.48
C ALA A 34 12.53 -11.00 -1.56
N SER A 35 13.62 -10.32 -1.21
CA SER A 35 14.97 -10.89 -1.18
C SER A 35 15.26 -11.74 0.08
N SER A 36 14.51 -11.53 1.16
CA SER A 36 14.64 -12.26 2.43
C SER A 36 14.38 -13.77 2.26
N ALA A 37 14.90 -14.60 3.19
CA ALA A 37 14.66 -16.04 3.15
C ALA A 37 13.17 -16.39 3.27
N GLU A 38 12.43 -15.65 4.10
CA GLU A 38 11.00 -15.84 4.34
C GLU A 38 10.16 -15.41 3.12
N GLY A 39 10.54 -14.30 2.48
CA GLY A 39 9.93 -13.81 1.25
C GLY A 39 10.16 -14.76 0.06
N ARG A 40 11.39 -15.25 -0.09
CA ARG A 40 11.71 -16.30 -1.09
C ARG A 40 10.94 -17.59 -0.84
N ALA A 41 10.81 -18.02 0.42
CA ALA A 41 10.00 -19.19 0.78
C ALA A 41 8.50 -18.99 0.48
N ALA A 42 7.99 -17.76 0.61
CA ALA A 42 6.60 -17.41 0.22
C ALA A 42 6.40 -17.24 -1.29
N ALA A 43 7.49 -17.16 -2.06
CA ALA A 43 7.51 -16.63 -3.42
C ALA A 43 6.76 -15.28 -3.49
N VAL A 44 7.16 -14.32 -2.63
CA VAL A 44 6.64 -12.95 -2.68
C VAL A 44 7.00 -12.32 -4.03
N SER A 45 5.99 -11.74 -4.66
CA SER A 45 6.13 -10.83 -5.80
C SER A 45 5.72 -9.43 -5.35
N VAL A 46 6.39 -8.43 -5.91
CA VAL A 46 6.17 -7.01 -5.62
C VAL A 46 5.83 -6.31 -6.93
N GLU A 47 4.75 -5.55 -6.91
CA GLU A 47 4.33 -4.66 -7.98
C GLU A 47 4.18 -3.25 -7.41
N ILE A 48 4.77 -2.27 -8.10
CA ILE A 48 4.68 -0.86 -7.73
C ILE A 48 3.89 -0.18 -8.84
N ASP A 49 2.72 0.34 -8.49
CA ASP A 49 1.83 1.05 -9.39
C ASP A 49 1.71 2.51 -8.93
N PRO A 50 1.88 3.50 -9.82
CA PRO A 50 1.82 4.89 -9.42
C PRO A 50 0.42 5.30 -8.91
N ASP A 51 -0.64 4.82 -9.55
CA ASP A 51 -2.00 5.22 -9.18
C ASP A 51 -2.55 4.37 -8.03
N GLU A 52 -2.03 3.16 -7.86
CA GLU A 52 -2.57 2.19 -6.91
C GLU A 52 -1.68 1.91 -5.68
N GLY A 53 -0.42 2.36 -5.67
CA GLY A 53 0.52 2.16 -4.56
C GLY A 53 1.37 0.92 -4.71
N VAL A 54 1.66 0.21 -3.61
CA VAL A 54 2.53 -0.97 -3.61
C VAL A 54 1.73 -2.22 -3.30
N ARG A 55 1.79 -3.20 -4.21
CA ARG A 55 1.17 -4.51 -4.06
C ARG A 55 2.23 -5.57 -3.76
N LEU A 56 1.98 -6.37 -2.73
CA LEU A 56 2.74 -7.56 -2.39
C LEU A 56 1.83 -8.77 -2.53
N ARG A 57 2.29 -9.79 -3.25
CA ARG A 57 1.51 -11.01 -3.47
C ARG A 57 2.35 -12.23 -3.16
N VAL A 58 1.81 -13.12 -2.34
CA VAL A 58 2.38 -14.47 -2.14
C VAL A 58 1.76 -15.47 -3.11
N ARG A 59 2.53 -16.47 -3.53
CA ARG A 59 2.04 -17.51 -4.46
C ARG A 59 0.81 -18.26 -3.94
N SER A 60 0.68 -18.39 -2.61
CA SER A 60 -0.32 -19.21 -1.93
C SER A 60 -1.60 -18.48 -1.52
N GLY A 61 -1.92 -17.32 -2.09
CA GLY A 61 -3.26 -16.73 -1.89
C GLY A 61 -3.20 -15.23 -1.74
N HIS A 62 -2.94 -14.71 -0.56
CA HIS A 62 -3.26 -13.31 -0.26
C HIS A 62 -2.38 -12.28 -0.97
N GLU A 63 -3.02 -11.17 -1.32
CA GLU A 63 -2.38 -9.94 -1.77
C GLU A 63 -2.56 -8.87 -0.69
N LEU A 64 -1.51 -8.10 -0.48
CA LEU A 64 -1.48 -6.90 0.37
C LEU A 64 -1.24 -5.71 -0.54
N ARG A 65 -2.11 -4.72 -0.46
CA ARG A 65 -1.93 -3.42 -1.07
C ARG A 65 -1.66 -2.40 0.02
N LEU A 66 -0.61 -1.60 -0.14
CA LEU A 66 -0.25 -0.45 0.67
C LEU A 66 -0.36 0.79 -0.19
N PHE A 67 -1.06 1.82 0.30
CA PHE A 67 -1.33 3.03 -0.47
C PHE A 67 -1.48 4.23 0.45
N THR A 68 -1.39 5.41 -0.14
CA THR A 68 -1.58 6.70 0.51
C THR A 68 -3.00 7.19 0.33
N GLU A 69 -3.58 7.71 1.40
CA GLU A 69 -4.90 8.34 1.37
C GLU A 69 -4.78 9.75 1.98
N ALA A 70 -5.21 10.76 1.23
CA ALA A 70 -5.33 12.11 1.77
C ALA A 70 -6.57 12.18 2.69
N ARG A 71 -6.36 12.50 3.96
CA ARG A 71 -7.40 12.67 4.98
C ARG A 71 -7.30 14.07 5.57
N ALA A 72 -8.26 14.92 5.23
CA ALA A 72 -8.26 16.33 5.62
C ALA A 72 -6.92 17.01 5.25
N ASP A 73 -6.11 17.36 6.23
CA ASP A 73 -4.83 18.08 6.07
C ASP A 73 -3.60 17.15 6.17
N GLU A 74 -3.81 15.83 6.23
CA GLU A 74 -2.74 14.84 6.42
C GLU A 74 -2.78 13.74 5.35
N VAL A 75 -1.62 13.15 5.09
CA VAL A 75 -1.49 11.95 4.25
C VAL A 75 -1.33 10.74 5.16
N TRP A 76 -2.11 9.70 4.93
CA TRP A 76 -2.14 8.48 5.74
C TRP A 76 -1.67 7.29 4.93
N ILE A 77 -1.00 6.34 5.58
CA ILE A 77 -0.64 5.06 5.00
C ILE A 77 -1.75 4.06 5.34
N ALA A 78 -2.50 3.66 4.31
CA ALA A 78 -3.58 2.68 4.40
C ALA A 78 -3.14 1.34 3.79
N TRP A 79 -3.85 0.28 4.17
CA TRP A 79 -3.61 -1.05 3.64
C TRP A 79 -4.89 -1.85 3.45
N GLU A 80 -4.85 -2.73 2.47
CA GLU A 80 -5.91 -3.68 2.17
C GLU A 80 -5.33 -5.06 1.91
N ARG A 81 -5.97 -6.09 2.46
CA ARG A 81 -5.68 -7.48 2.15
C ARG A 81 -6.81 -8.04 1.30
N THR A 82 -6.46 -8.61 0.16
CA THR A 82 -7.40 -9.25 -0.76
C THR A 82 -7.11 -10.75 -0.87
N ASP A 83 -8.15 -11.52 -1.17
CA ASP A 83 -8.04 -12.92 -1.53
C ASP A 83 -8.35 -13.09 -3.03
N PRO A 84 -7.33 -13.28 -3.89
CA PRO A 84 -7.53 -13.44 -5.32
C PRO A 84 -8.28 -14.73 -5.66
N THR A 85 -8.34 -15.73 -4.76
CA THR A 85 -9.15 -16.93 -4.97
C THR A 85 -10.65 -16.67 -4.82
N ARG A 86 -11.02 -15.56 -4.18
CA ARG A 86 -12.40 -15.09 -4.00
C ARG A 86 -12.69 -13.86 -4.85
N ALA A 87 -12.32 -13.91 -6.14
CA ALA A 87 -12.50 -12.81 -7.08
C ALA A 87 -11.88 -11.47 -6.60
N GLY A 88 -10.79 -11.53 -5.84
CA GLY A 88 -10.13 -10.34 -5.29
C GLY A 88 -10.88 -9.71 -4.11
N ALA A 89 -11.78 -10.45 -3.46
CA ALA A 89 -12.53 -9.92 -2.32
C ALA A 89 -11.59 -9.38 -1.24
N ARG A 90 -11.90 -8.16 -0.78
CA ARG A 90 -11.25 -7.57 0.39
C ARG A 90 -11.62 -8.39 1.62
N VAL A 91 -10.61 -8.92 2.30
CA VAL A 91 -10.78 -9.75 3.51
C VAL A 91 -10.37 -9.01 4.79
N ALA A 92 -9.54 -7.98 4.68
CA ALA A 92 -9.21 -7.07 5.78
C ALA A 92 -8.69 -5.73 5.22
N SER A 93 -8.77 -4.68 6.03
CA SER A 93 -8.21 -3.36 5.72
C SER A 93 -7.93 -2.58 7.00
N GLY A 94 -7.10 -1.56 6.90
CA GLY A 94 -6.82 -0.64 8.00
C GLY A 94 -5.86 0.46 7.59
N ASP A 95 -5.32 1.16 8.58
CA ASP A 95 -4.28 2.16 8.41
C ASP A 95 -3.11 1.90 9.37
N LEU A 96 -1.92 2.34 8.96
CA LEU A 96 -0.71 2.36 9.77
C LEU A 96 -0.53 3.72 10.46
N GLY A 97 -1.28 4.74 10.03
CA GLY A 97 -1.26 6.08 10.59
C GLY A 97 -0.80 7.15 9.60
N PRO A 98 -0.59 8.39 10.08
CA PRO A 98 -0.06 9.48 9.26
C PRO A 98 1.32 9.13 8.68
N SER A 99 1.54 9.41 7.39
CA SER A 99 2.80 9.12 6.71
C SER A 99 4.00 9.88 7.32
N ALA A 100 3.74 10.99 8.00
CA ALA A 100 4.75 11.76 8.72
C ALA A 100 5.27 11.05 9.98
N THR A 101 4.53 10.08 10.52
CA THR A 101 4.88 9.36 11.76
C THR A 101 5.26 7.91 11.53
N VAL A 102 4.95 7.34 10.37
CA VAL A 102 5.30 5.95 10.03
C VAL A 102 6.72 5.93 9.46
N ASP A 103 7.61 5.18 10.11
CA ASP A 103 8.96 5.00 9.63
C ASP A 103 9.18 3.66 8.89
N VAL A 104 10.38 3.47 8.37
CA VAL A 104 10.73 2.28 7.57
C VAL A 104 10.63 1.00 8.39
N ASP A 105 10.93 1.04 9.69
CA ASP A 105 10.89 -0.13 10.55
C ASP A 105 9.45 -0.51 10.92
N ASP A 106 8.53 0.45 11.04
CA ASP A 106 7.09 0.17 11.13
C ASP A 106 6.59 -0.59 9.90
N LEU A 107 6.95 -0.12 8.70
CA LEU A 107 6.57 -0.75 7.43
C LEU A 107 7.14 -2.17 7.34
N ARG A 108 8.41 -2.36 7.69
CA ARG A 108 9.05 -3.69 7.73
C ARG A 108 8.34 -4.63 8.70
N GLN A 109 8.07 -4.18 9.92
CA GLN A 109 7.38 -4.98 10.94
C GLN A 109 5.98 -5.35 10.51
N PHE A 110 5.22 -4.41 9.93
CA PHE A 110 3.87 -4.67 9.44
C PHE A 110 3.88 -5.72 8.33
N VAL A 111 4.78 -5.57 7.34
CA VAL A 111 4.87 -6.48 6.20
C VAL A 111 5.35 -7.88 6.63
N ALA A 112 6.31 -7.97 7.55
CA ALA A 112 6.74 -9.25 8.13
C ALA A 112 5.60 -9.94 8.90
N ARG A 113 4.82 -9.18 9.68
CA ARG A 113 3.64 -9.69 10.38
C ARG A 113 2.56 -10.16 9.40
N TRP A 114 2.32 -9.44 8.31
CA TRP A 114 1.42 -9.85 7.24
C TRP A 114 1.86 -11.17 6.61
N LEU A 115 3.16 -11.34 6.32
CA LEU A 115 3.69 -12.64 5.87
C LEU A 115 3.42 -13.74 6.89
N GLY A 116 3.53 -13.44 8.18
CA GLY A 116 3.18 -14.36 9.26
C GLY A 116 1.71 -14.81 9.25
N TRP A 117 0.77 -13.96 8.81
CA TRP A 117 -0.65 -14.32 8.72
C TRP A 117 -0.96 -15.40 7.70
N ARG A 118 -0.03 -15.73 6.79
CA ARG A 118 -0.19 -16.81 5.80
C ARG A 118 -0.37 -18.19 6.43
N THR A 119 0.04 -18.38 7.68
CA THR A 119 0.01 -19.68 8.38
C THR A 119 -1.28 -19.91 9.18
N GLN A 120 -2.17 -18.91 9.27
CA GLN A 120 -3.40 -18.97 10.07
C GLN A 120 -4.68 -18.99 9.20
N GLY A 121 -4.58 -19.45 7.95
CA GLY A 121 -5.73 -19.68 7.07
C GLY A 121 -6.52 -20.92 7.45
#